data_AF-A0AAU6P3E7-F1
#
_entry.id   AF-A0AAU6P3E7-F1
#
_cell.length_a   1.000
_cell.length_b   1.000
_cell.length_c   1.000
_cell.angle_alpha   90.00
_cell.angle_beta   90.00
_cell.angle_gamma   90.00
#
_symmetry.space_group_name_H-M   'P 1'
#
loop_
_entity.id
_entity.type
_entity.pdbx_description
1 polymer ?
#
loop_
_entity_poly.entity_id
_entity_poly.type
_entity_poly.pdbx_seq_one_letter_code
_entity_poly.pdbx_strand_id
1 'polypeptide(L)'
;MTTKQLYEELNYVNHSREKRLQYANLLLNNTYLVPKTLDILFMTDDKISCRAAWILEFMCGEQLDAIIPHLDYFTKNMKYVHFDSAVRPVAKICEYLAKAYYAKTDNAIKQTLTPPIKNVL
;
A
#
# COMPACT_ATOMS: atom_id res chain seq x y z
N MET A 1 17.88 -3.91 -2.47
CA MET A 1 17.68 -3.63 -1.03
C MET A 1 16.98 -4.82 -0.35
N THR A 2 17.48 -5.27 0.81
CA THR A 2 16.85 -6.33 1.62
C THR A 2 15.67 -5.79 2.44
N THR A 3 14.83 -6.66 3.02
CA THR A 3 13.73 -6.21 3.90
C THR A 3 14.27 -5.48 5.13
N LYS A 4 15.39 -5.95 5.70
CA LYS A 4 16.07 -5.26 6.82
C LYS A 4 16.55 -3.87 6.43
N GLN A 5 17.18 -3.72 5.26
CA GLN A 5 17.61 -2.40 4.80
C GLN A 5 16.43 -1.46 4.56
N LEU A 6 15.35 -1.95 3.95
CA LEU A 6 14.13 -1.15 3.77
C LEU A 6 13.52 -0.73 5.12
N TYR A 7 13.48 -1.64 6.09
CA TYR A 7 13.05 -1.33 7.44
C TYR A 7 13.85 -0.17 8.06
N GLU A 8 15.17 -0.21 7.96
CA GLU A 8 16.03 0.88 8.45
C GLU A 8 15.77 2.18 7.68
N GLU A 9 15.61 2.11 6.36
CA GLU A 9 15.31 3.26 5.51
C GLU A 9 13.99 3.94 5.88
N LEU A 10 12.98 3.17 6.31
CA LEU A 10 11.70 3.72 6.76
C LEU A 10 11.84 4.61 8.00
N ASN A 11 12.91 4.47 8.80
CA ASN A 11 13.19 5.38 9.92
C ASN A 11 13.47 6.83 9.48
N TYR A 12 13.75 7.07 8.20
CA TYR A 12 13.92 8.40 7.63
C TYR A 12 12.66 8.95 6.96
N VAL A 13 11.60 8.14 6.82
CA VAL A 13 10.29 8.61 6.36
C VAL A 13 9.65 9.44 7.46
N ASN A 14 9.21 10.65 7.12
CA ASN A 14 8.49 11.54 8.02
C ASN A 14 7.11 11.91 7.43
N HIS A 15 6.37 12.75 8.14
CA HIS A 15 5.01 13.15 7.76
C HIS A 15 4.97 14.10 6.54
N SER A 16 6.10 14.58 6.04
CA SER A 16 6.13 15.51 4.91
C SER A 16 5.64 14.83 3.63
N ARG A 17 4.96 15.59 2.77
CA ARG A 17 4.48 15.10 1.47
C ARG A 17 5.66 14.74 0.57
N GLU A 18 6.69 15.58 0.56
CA GLU A 18 7.91 15.38 -0.23
C GLU A 18 8.60 14.06 0.10
N LYS A 19 8.78 13.75 1.39
CA LYS A 19 9.45 12.52 1.81
C LYS A 19 8.62 11.29 1.46
N ARG A 20 7.31 11.32 1.68
CA ARG A 20 6.42 10.21 1.30
C ARG A 20 6.39 9.98 -0.21
N LEU A 21 6.38 11.05 -1.00
CA LEU A 21 6.45 10.98 -2.46
C LEU A 21 7.80 10.43 -2.95
N GLN A 22 8.91 10.83 -2.32
CA GLN A 22 10.24 10.28 -2.62
C GLN A 22 10.24 8.75 -2.49
N TYR A 23 9.69 8.21 -1.39
CA TYR A 23 9.65 6.76 -1.16
C TYR A 23 8.60 6.06 -2.03
N ALA A 24 7.48 6.71 -2.35
CA ALA A 24 6.54 6.17 -3.34
C ALA A 24 7.21 5.98 -4.70
N ASN A 25 7.96 6.97 -5.16
CA ASN A 25 8.75 6.88 -6.39
C ASN A 25 9.84 5.79 -6.30
N LEU A 26 10.45 5.59 -5.12
CA LEU A 26 11.38 4.47 -4.91
C LEU A 26 10.68 3.12 -5.14
N LEU A 27 9.45 2.93 -4.63
CA LEU A 27 8.67 1.71 -4.84
C LEU A 27 8.28 1.52 -6.32
N LEU A 28 7.83 2.58 -7.00
CA LEU A 28 7.46 2.53 -8.41
C LEU A 28 8.66 2.17 -9.31
N ASN A 29 9.84 2.72 -9.01
CA ASN A 29 11.07 2.42 -9.73
C ASN A 29 11.67 1.04 -9.38
N ASN A 30 11.23 0.43 -8.27
CA ASN A 30 11.78 -0.82 -7.74
C ASN A 30 10.65 -1.70 -7.21
N THR A 31 9.79 -2.19 -8.10
CA THR A 31 8.57 -2.94 -7.72
C THR A 31 8.82 -4.18 -6.87
N TYR A 32 10.03 -4.75 -6.92
CA TYR A 32 10.46 -5.85 -6.02
C TYR A 32 10.47 -5.45 -4.53
N LEU A 33 10.39 -4.16 -4.20
CA LEU A 33 10.27 -3.64 -2.83
C LEU A 33 8.84 -3.66 -2.31
N VAL A 34 7.84 -3.62 -3.18
CA VAL A 34 6.42 -3.61 -2.77
C VAL A 34 6.04 -4.78 -1.86
N PRO A 35 6.39 -6.05 -2.16
CA PRO A 35 6.10 -7.15 -1.23
C PRO A 35 6.81 -6.98 0.12
N LYS A 36 8.02 -6.40 0.14
CA LYS A 36 8.76 -6.12 1.39
C LYS A 36 8.11 -5.01 2.20
N THR A 37 7.61 -3.97 1.53
CA THR A 37 6.83 -2.91 2.17
C THR A 37 5.55 -3.47 2.78
N LEU A 38 4.88 -4.40 2.10
CA LEU A 38 3.70 -5.08 2.63
C LEU A 38 4.04 -5.97 3.84
N ASP A 39 5.15 -6.69 3.80
CA ASP A 39 5.62 -7.46 4.97
C ASP A 39 5.82 -6.56 6.19
N ILE A 40 6.42 -5.38 6.00
CA ILE A 40 6.62 -4.41 7.08
C ILE A 40 5.30 -3.75 7.52
N LEU A 41 4.38 -3.45 6.58
CA LEU A 41 3.05 -2.92 6.88
C LEU A 41 2.26 -3.86 7.81
N PHE A 42 2.41 -5.17 7.63
CA PHE A 42 1.69 -6.17 8.43
C PHE A 42 2.47 -6.62 9.68
N MET A 43 3.59 -5.96 10.03
CA MET A 43 4.22 -6.06 11.36
C MET A 43 3.42 -5.23 12.36
N THR A 44 2.22 -5.70 12.72
CA THR A 44 1.22 -4.91 13.44
C THR A 44 1.60 -4.53 14.86
N ASP A 45 2.65 -5.14 15.42
CA ASP A 45 3.18 -4.80 16.75
C ASP A 45 4.32 -3.76 16.71
N ASP A 46 4.72 -3.35 15.50
CA ASP A 46 5.82 -2.41 15.28
C ASP A 46 5.32 -1.09 14.68
N LYS A 47 5.70 0.03 15.29
CA LYS A 47 5.33 1.38 14.82
C LYS A 47 5.90 1.72 13.44
N ILE A 48 6.91 1.00 12.96
CA ILE A 48 7.42 1.15 11.60
C ILE A 48 6.34 0.87 10.55
N SER A 49 5.37 0.01 10.86
CA SER A 49 4.26 -0.37 9.98
C SER A 49 3.48 0.85 9.50
N CYS A 50 3.32 1.87 10.35
CA CYS A 50 2.70 3.15 10.00
C CYS A 50 3.42 3.84 8.85
N ARG A 51 4.76 3.79 8.83
CA ARG A 51 5.56 4.43 7.77
C ARG A 51 5.50 3.65 6.47
N ALA A 52 5.50 2.32 6.55
CA ALA A 52 5.23 1.45 5.41
C ALA A 52 3.85 1.75 4.80
N ALA A 53 2.83 1.94 5.64
CA ALA A 53 1.47 2.30 5.21
C ALA A 53 1.45 3.62 4.43
N TRP A 54 2.15 4.65 4.93
CA TRP A 54 2.21 5.96 4.27
C TRP A 54 2.81 5.91 2.87
N ILE A 55 3.92 5.19 2.69
CA ILE A 55 4.59 5.15 1.40
C ILE A 55 3.82 4.28 0.40
N LEU A 56 3.12 3.24 0.88
CA LEU A 56 2.25 2.41 0.05
C LEU A 56 1.01 3.19 -0.40
N GLU A 57 0.39 3.98 0.49
CA GLU A 57 -0.72 4.87 0.14
C GLU A 57 -0.31 5.87 -0.94
N PHE A 58 0.87 6.50 -0.79
CA PHE A 58 1.36 7.45 -1.78
C PHE A 58 1.67 6.78 -3.12
N MET A 59 2.30 5.60 -3.10
CA MET A 59 2.51 4.81 -4.33
C MET A 59 1.18 4.53 -5.05
N CYS A 60 0.15 4.11 -4.31
CA CYS A 60 -1.18 3.87 -4.89
C CYS A 60 -1.86 5.15 -5.38
N GLY A 61 -1.57 6.29 -4.76
CA GLY A 61 -2.05 7.60 -5.20
C GLY A 61 -1.42 8.07 -6.52
N GLU A 62 -0.15 7.73 -6.75
CA GLU A 62 0.56 8.05 -8.00
C GLU A 62 0.25 7.04 -9.13
N GLN A 63 0.27 5.74 -8.81
CA GLN A 63 -0.01 4.67 -9.78
C GLN A 63 -0.68 3.48 -9.09
N LEU A 64 -2.02 3.51 -9.05
CA LEU A 64 -2.83 2.49 -8.37
C LEU A 64 -2.57 1.08 -8.90
N ASP A 65 -2.35 0.92 -10.20
CA ASP A 65 -2.14 -0.39 -10.83
C ASP A 65 -0.91 -1.13 -10.28
N ALA A 66 0.05 -0.42 -9.66
CA ALA A 66 1.23 -1.03 -9.04
C ALA A 66 0.90 -1.98 -7.89
N ILE A 67 -0.29 -1.86 -7.26
CA ILE A 67 -0.72 -2.78 -6.20
C ILE A 67 -1.34 -4.08 -6.74
N ILE A 68 -1.70 -4.14 -8.03
CA ILE A 68 -2.41 -5.28 -8.63
C ILE A 68 -1.75 -6.64 -8.32
N PRO A 69 -0.43 -6.82 -8.49
CA PRO A 69 0.23 -8.10 -8.22
C PRO A 69 0.16 -8.53 -6.75
N HIS A 70 -0.25 -7.63 -5.86
CA HIS A 70 -0.22 -7.80 -4.42
C HIS A 70 -1.60 -7.67 -3.75
N LEU A 71 -2.67 -7.47 -4.52
CA LEU A 71 -4.03 -7.27 -4.00
C LEU A 71 -4.49 -8.43 -3.11
N ASP A 72 -4.20 -9.66 -3.49
CA ASP A 72 -4.55 -10.84 -2.69
C ASP A 72 -3.88 -10.82 -1.31
N TYR A 73 -2.59 -10.49 -1.26
CA TYR A 73 -1.85 -10.40 0.01
C TYR A 73 -2.34 -9.22 0.84
N PHE A 74 -2.53 -8.06 0.21
CA PHE A 74 -3.01 -6.85 0.87
C PHE A 74 -4.39 -7.08 1.53
N THR A 75 -5.38 -7.54 0.76
CA THR A 75 -6.77 -7.69 1.22
C THR A 75 -6.93 -8.78 2.28
N LYS A 76 -6.15 -9.87 2.21
CA LYS A 76 -6.17 -10.94 3.24
C LYS A 76 -5.62 -10.47 4.58
N ASN A 77 -4.66 -9.54 4.59
CA ASN A 77 -3.91 -9.16 5.79
C ASN A 77 -4.31 -7.79 6.36
N MET A 78 -4.95 -6.91 5.60
CA MET A 78 -5.31 -5.57 6.07
C MET A 78 -6.19 -5.54 7.32
N LYS A 79 -6.95 -6.61 7.58
CA LYS A 79 -7.75 -6.81 8.80
C LYS A 79 -6.94 -6.87 10.10
N TYR A 80 -5.62 -7.12 10.03
CA TYR A 80 -4.74 -7.17 11.20
C TYR A 80 -4.21 -5.78 11.59
N VAL A 81 -4.27 -4.81 10.67
CA VAL A 81 -3.77 -3.45 10.89
C VAL A 81 -4.66 -2.74 11.91
N HIS A 82 -4.06 -2.29 13.02
CA HIS A 82 -4.80 -1.69 14.13
C HIS A 82 -4.23 -0.36 14.64
N PHE A 83 -3.00 0.03 14.27
CA PHE A 83 -2.52 1.37 14.57
C PHE A 83 -3.29 2.41 13.74
N ASP A 84 -3.93 3.39 14.37
CA ASP A 84 -4.69 4.45 13.68
C ASP A 84 -3.91 5.11 12.54
N SER A 85 -2.61 5.32 12.76
CA SER A 85 -1.71 5.92 11.79
C SER A 85 -1.45 5.06 10.54
N ALA A 86 -1.65 3.75 10.64
CA ALA A 86 -1.60 2.78 9.53
C ALA A 86 -3.00 2.48 8.96
N VAL A 87 -4.03 2.42 9.81
CA VAL A 87 -5.44 2.17 9.41
C VAL A 87 -5.92 3.21 8.40
N ARG A 88 -5.65 4.50 8.65
CA ARG A 88 -6.08 5.57 7.72
C ARG A 88 -5.48 5.42 6.31
N PRO A 89 -4.16 5.23 6.13
CA PRO A 89 -3.56 4.93 4.82
C PRO A 89 -4.14 3.69 4.14
N VAL A 90 -4.35 2.60 4.90
CA VAL A 90 -4.95 1.36 4.38
C VAL A 90 -6.37 1.61 3.89
N ALA A 91 -7.20 2.29 4.67
CA ALA A 91 -8.54 2.68 4.27
C ALA A 91 -8.52 3.59 3.02
N LYS A 92 -7.52 4.46 2.89
CA LYS A 92 -7.35 5.33 1.73
C LYS A 92 -7.01 4.54 0.46
N ILE A 93 -6.19 3.49 0.57
CA ILE A 93 -5.94 2.55 -0.53
C ILE A 93 -7.25 1.85 -0.94
N CYS A 94 -8.05 1.38 0.03
CA CYS A 94 -9.36 0.79 -0.26
C CYS A 94 -10.29 1.78 -0.98
N GLU A 95 -10.29 3.07 -0.59
CA GLU A 95 -11.03 4.12 -1.29
C GLU A 95 -10.58 4.28 -2.75
N TYR A 96 -9.27 4.26 -3.02
CA TYR A 96 -8.74 4.32 -4.39
C TYR A 96 -9.21 3.12 -5.23
N LEU A 97 -9.13 1.91 -4.65
CA LEU A 97 -9.58 0.68 -5.30
C LEU A 97 -11.08 0.72 -5.60
N ALA A 98 -11.91 1.12 -4.63
CA ALA A 98 -13.34 1.24 -4.80
C ALA A 98 -13.70 2.25 -5.90
N LYS A 99 -13.05 3.43 -5.90
CA LYS A 99 -13.24 4.45 -6.95
C LYS A 99 -12.86 3.94 -8.33
N ALA A 100 -11.74 3.24 -8.46
CA ALA A 100 -11.31 2.67 -9.73
C ALA A 100 -12.28 1.58 -10.21
N TYR A 101 -12.72 0.71 -9.30
CA TYR A 101 -13.67 -0.36 -9.61
C TYR A 101 -15.03 0.19 -10.09
N TYR A 102 -15.56 1.23 -9.44
CA TYR A 102 -16.85 1.84 -9.80
C TYR A 102 -16.74 2.97 -10.82
N ALA A 103 -15.56 3.22 -11.39
CA ALA A 103 -15.38 4.24 -12.43
C ALA A 103 -16.28 3.94 -13.64
N LYS A 104 -16.59 4.93 -14.49
CA LYS A 104 -17.34 4.67 -15.74
C LYS A 104 -16.46 4.06 -16.82
N THR A 105 -15.21 4.50 -16.89
CA THR A 105 -14.20 4.01 -17.83
C THR A 105 -13.64 2.67 -17.39
N ASP A 106 -13.24 1.84 -18.35
CA ASP A 106 -12.53 0.60 -18.04
C ASP A 106 -11.11 0.87 -17.55
N ASN A 107 -10.58 0.00 -16.69
CA ASN A 107 -9.24 0.12 -16.12
C ASN A 107 -8.75 -1.24 -15.59
N ALA A 108 -7.44 -1.34 -15.33
CA ALA A 108 -6.81 -2.59 -14.89
C ALA A 108 -7.39 -3.12 -13.57
N ILE A 109 -7.78 -2.23 -12.64
CA ILE A 109 -8.39 -2.61 -11.36
C ILE A 109 -9.72 -3.34 -11.57
N LYS A 110 -10.59 -2.85 -12.45
CA LYS A 110 -11.87 -3.50 -12.80
C LYS A 110 -11.69 -4.90 -13.37
N GLN A 111 -10.71 -5.05 -14.27
CA GLN A 111 -10.44 -6.32 -14.92
C GLN A 111 -9.83 -7.35 -13.96
N THR A 112 -9.14 -6.87 -12.91
CA THR A 112 -8.45 -7.72 -11.93
C THR A 112 -9.34 -8.11 -10.75
N LEU A 113 -10.21 -7.22 -10.28
CA LEU A 113 -11.02 -7.48 -9.08
C LEU A 113 -12.12 -8.53 -9.33
N THR A 114 -11.84 -9.76 -8.90
CA THR A 114 -12.77 -10.90 -8.96
C THR A 114 -13.73 -10.93 -7.75
N PRO A 115 -14.87 -11.66 -7.82
CA PRO A 115 -15.87 -11.71 -6.76
C PRO A 115 -15.38 -11.94 -5.32
N PRO A 116 -14.36 -12.78 -5.05
CA PRO A 116 -13.84 -12.96 -3.69
C PRO A 116 -13.27 -11.68 -3.07
N ILE A 117 -12.67 -10.80 -3.88
CA ILE A 117 -12.12 -9.52 -3.42
C ILE A 117 -13.25 -8.48 -3.22
N LYS A 118 -14.39 -8.65 -3.90
CA LYS A 118 -15.55 -7.74 -3.80
C LYS A 118 -16.20 -7.71 -2.42
N ASN A 119 -16.08 -8.77 -1.62
CA ASN A 119 -16.72 -8.86 -0.30
C ASN A 119 -15.93 -8.12 0.80
N VAL A 120 -14.77 -7.57 0.46
CA VAL A 120 -13.82 -6.98 1.41
C VAL A 120 -13.70 -5.45 1.25
N LEU A 121 -14.06 -4.92 0.09
CA LEU A 121 -14.09 -3.49 -0.24
C LEU A 121 -15.50 -2.92 -0.09
#